data_AF-A0A8H7H619-F1
#
_entry.id   AF-A0A8H7H619-F1
#
_cell.length_a   1.000
_cell.length_b   1.000
_cell.length_c   1.000
_cell.angle_alpha   90.00
_cell.angle_beta   90.00
_cell.angle_gamma   90.00
#
_symmetry.space_group_name_H-M   'P 1'
#
loop_
_entity.id
_entity.type
_entity.pdbx_description
1 polymer ?
#
loop_
_entity_poly.entity_id
_entity_poly.type
_entity_poly.pdbx_seq_one_letter_code
_entity_poly.pdbx_strand_id
1 'polypeptide(L)'
;MAASIQTLGTDFENSRDDTTVYTQSATPNTLTASPVSENTPLLPQKHRDGRLIYTISIIKAESWVLLRYALPIFGTQILEYSLMMASVISIGHISTDALAGSTLGSMTANVTGLSIIHGFASALDSLLPQAWTSGRPENVGLWTQRMMVLVTLILVPILFIWLNAEAILLKLRQEPAIAHLAGVYLRWFSFSLPGQAISIILRRFYQAQGLVHIPTMIMAVTAPINALLCWLLVWGPEPVNAGFIGAPIASSLSFNLMAIISLVYARWFIPNTAFHPINRQCFREIGKLFRLGLSGVGQIASEWWSWEFVALAASQLGPVPLAAQSVLLTSSSTAFQTPYSLGMATTVRVGNLLGSGQAQMAKLAAETAIGMSLIIALTLSTIFMTFRTNWGYLFNNDENVASLVASVLPLVALFQVVDGATAVSDGVLRARGMLGLGAIINICSYYIIGLPVGVALAFWADLGLKGLWAGLAIALFCAAAISIFVVYKTNWNLEVSKVRERLAEEHEGAAQV
;
A
#
# COMPACT_ATOMS: atom_id res chain seq x y z
N MET A 1 -17.55 49.45 28.51
CA MET A 1 -16.70 50.02 29.59
C MET A 1 -15.60 49.00 29.83
N ALA A 2 -14.52 48.94 29.06
CA ALA A 2 -13.60 50.04 28.76
C ALA A 2 -13.14 50.70 30.06
N ALA A 3 -12.06 50.16 30.65
CA ALA A 3 -11.06 50.85 31.45
C ALA A 3 -10.20 49.84 32.25
N SER A 4 -9.31 49.12 31.58
CA SER A 4 -8.04 48.64 32.19
C SER A 4 -7.02 48.18 31.12
N ILE A 5 -7.01 48.87 29.98
CA ILE A 5 -5.88 48.89 29.03
C ILE A 5 -5.28 50.29 29.17
N GLN A 6 -4.26 50.43 30.00
CA GLN A 6 -3.23 51.46 29.92
C GLN A 6 -2.22 51.16 31.03
N THR A 7 -0.94 51.28 30.72
CA THR A 7 0.23 51.04 31.59
C THR A 7 0.65 49.59 31.79
N LEU A 8 1.10 48.94 30.71
CA LEU A 8 2.34 48.13 30.70
C LEU A 8 2.84 47.89 29.26
N GLY A 9 2.61 48.86 28.38
CA GLY A 9 3.24 48.94 27.06
C GLY A 9 4.36 49.97 27.13
N THR A 10 5.59 49.51 27.32
CA THR A 10 6.82 50.24 26.92
C THR A 10 8.10 49.39 26.84
N ASP A 11 8.13 48.08 27.16
CA ASP A 11 9.43 47.35 27.18
C ASP A 11 9.43 45.92 26.58
N PHE A 12 8.57 45.60 25.62
CA PHE A 12 8.71 44.36 24.83
C PHE A 12 8.34 44.58 23.36
N GLU A 13 8.98 45.58 22.75
CA GLU A 13 8.84 45.93 21.33
C GLU A 13 10.05 45.47 20.50
N ASN A 14 10.71 44.35 20.88
CA ASN A 14 11.91 43.89 20.17
C ASN A 14 12.07 42.37 20.00
N SER A 15 10.99 41.57 20.04
CA SER A 15 11.12 40.11 19.80
C SER A 15 9.93 39.43 19.13
N ARG A 16 9.16 40.15 18.29
CA ARG A 16 8.07 39.56 17.48
C ARG A 16 8.32 39.81 16.00
N ASP A 17 9.11 38.92 15.41
CA ASP A 17 9.06 38.62 13.97
C ASP A 17 9.53 37.18 13.82
N ASP A 18 8.66 36.22 14.14
CA ASP A 18 8.79 34.80 13.73
C ASP A 18 7.56 34.02 14.19
N THR A 19 6.37 34.33 13.65
CA THR A 19 5.23 33.38 13.61
C THR A 19 4.08 33.95 12.77
N THR A 20 4.23 33.88 11.45
CA THR A 20 3.12 34.07 10.51
C THR A 20 3.02 32.86 9.58
N VAL A 21 1.96 32.10 9.81
CA VAL A 21 1.15 31.28 8.88
C VAL A 21 1.64 31.27 7.41
N TYR A 22 1.98 30.07 6.91
CA TYR A 22 2.00 29.77 5.47
C TYR A 22 1.09 28.58 5.15
N THR A 23 -0.22 28.87 5.08
CA THR A 23 -1.09 28.28 4.07
C THR A 23 -0.87 29.06 2.77
N GLN A 24 -0.12 28.50 1.82
CA GLN A 24 -0.08 29.02 0.45
C GLN A 24 -0.62 27.98 -0.52
N SER A 25 -1.79 28.33 -1.04
CA SER A 25 -2.40 27.85 -2.26
C SER A 25 -1.45 27.94 -3.44
N ALA A 26 -1.34 26.84 -4.20
CA ALA A 26 -0.66 26.84 -5.50
C ALA A 26 -1.53 27.59 -6.52
N THR A 27 -1.22 28.86 -6.76
CA THR A 27 -1.60 29.58 -7.99
C THR A 27 -0.33 29.75 -8.84
N PRO A 28 -0.37 29.47 -10.15
CA PRO A 28 0.75 29.71 -11.04
C PRO A 28 0.82 31.22 -11.34
N ASN A 29 2.04 31.76 -11.31
CA ASN A 29 2.42 33.13 -11.67
C ASN A 29 2.23 34.22 -10.61
N THR A 30 3.24 34.38 -9.74
CA THR A 30 3.83 35.68 -9.35
C THR A 30 5.03 35.42 -8.44
N LEU A 31 6.25 35.66 -8.94
CA LEU A 31 7.49 35.60 -8.17
C LEU A 31 7.78 37.01 -7.62
N THR A 32 7.57 37.21 -6.32
CA THR A 32 8.20 38.29 -5.56
C THR A 32 9.26 37.69 -4.65
N ALA A 33 10.51 38.06 -4.88
CA ALA A 33 11.70 37.47 -4.28
C ALA A 33 11.89 37.83 -2.80
N SER A 34 12.16 36.81 -1.98
CA SER A 34 12.69 36.93 -0.60
C SER A 34 14.20 37.22 -0.62
N PRO A 35 14.80 37.79 0.44
CA PRO A 35 16.20 38.24 0.40
C PRO A 35 17.17 37.04 0.35
N VAL A 36 18.06 37.09 -0.63
CA VAL A 36 19.03 36.07 -0.98
C VAL A 36 20.25 36.16 -0.05
N SER A 37 20.66 35.04 0.55
CA SER A 37 21.92 34.92 1.31
C SER A 37 23.00 34.23 0.45
N GLU A 38 24.24 34.73 0.52
CA GLU A 38 25.42 34.35 -0.29
C GLU A 38 25.78 32.85 -0.24
N ASN A 39 25.26 32.09 0.73
CA ASN A 39 25.58 30.67 0.91
C ASN A 39 24.51 29.71 0.36
N THR A 40 23.54 30.21 -0.42
CA THR A 40 22.46 29.37 -0.96
C THR A 40 22.73 29.00 -2.42
N PRO A 41 23.12 27.76 -2.78
CA PRO A 41 23.24 27.38 -4.16
C PRO A 41 21.82 27.24 -4.75
N LEU A 42 21.44 28.20 -5.61
CA LEU A 42 20.12 28.29 -6.26
C LEU A 42 19.90 27.27 -7.39
N LEU A 43 20.92 26.48 -7.79
CA LEU A 43 20.85 25.40 -8.79
C LEU A 43 21.90 24.32 -8.48
N PRO A 44 21.67 23.04 -8.82
CA PRO A 44 22.74 22.04 -8.85
C PRO A 44 23.79 22.46 -9.89
N GLN A 45 25.05 22.58 -9.47
CA GLN A 45 26.17 22.94 -10.34
C GLN A 45 26.31 21.90 -11.45
N LYS A 46 25.96 22.30 -12.67
CA LYS A 46 26.18 21.52 -13.89
C LYS A 46 27.63 21.75 -14.33
N HIS A 47 28.55 20.88 -13.92
CA HIS A 47 29.91 20.89 -14.49
C HIS A 47 29.95 20.12 -15.82
N ARG A 48 31.00 20.39 -16.61
CA ARG A 48 31.17 20.18 -18.08
C ARG A 48 30.81 18.78 -18.63
N ASP A 49 30.63 17.77 -17.79
CA ASP A 49 30.42 16.36 -18.19
C ASP A 49 28.99 15.84 -18.00
N GLY A 50 28.04 16.69 -17.60
CA GLY A 50 26.61 16.31 -17.55
C GLY A 50 26.23 15.29 -16.46
N ARG A 51 27.16 14.87 -15.60
CA ARG A 51 26.89 14.04 -14.41
C ARG A 51 26.59 14.94 -13.21
N LEU A 52 25.40 14.80 -12.62
CA LEU A 52 25.10 15.38 -11.31
C LEU A 52 25.97 14.68 -10.26
N ILE A 53 26.83 15.41 -9.56
CA ILE A 53 27.51 14.87 -8.37
C ILE A 53 26.50 14.95 -7.24
N TYR A 54 26.10 13.80 -6.70
CA TYR A 54 25.18 13.75 -5.57
C TYR A 54 25.92 14.17 -4.29
N THR A 55 25.76 15.43 -3.90
CA THR A 55 26.22 15.90 -2.60
C THR A 55 25.36 15.27 -1.51
N ILE A 56 25.95 14.98 -0.35
CA ILE A 56 25.24 14.48 0.86
C ILE A 56 24.01 15.35 1.20
N SER A 57 24.10 16.66 0.96
CA SER A 57 22.98 17.59 1.16
C SER A 57 21.76 17.29 0.29
N ILE A 58 21.97 16.88 -0.98
CA ILE A 58 20.87 16.56 -1.91
C ILE A 58 20.23 15.23 -1.52
N ILE A 59 21.04 14.23 -1.18
CA ILE A 59 20.53 12.94 -0.67
C ILE A 59 19.71 13.17 0.60
N LYS A 60 20.20 13.98 1.54
CA LYS A 60 19.47 14.32 2.77
C LYS A 60 18.13 15.02 2.49
N ALA A 61 18.11 15.96 1.54
CA ALA A 61 16.89 16.64 1.13
C ALA A 61 15.88 15.67 0.49
N GLU A 62 16.34 14.79 -0.41
CA GLU A 62 15.47 13.80 -1.06
C GLU A 62 14.96 12.75 -0.06
N SER A 63 15.80 12.28 0.87
CA SER A 63 15.37 11.41 1.98
C SER A 63 14.28 12.06 2.83
N TRP A 64 14.39 13.37 3.09
CA TRP A 64 13.36 14.09 3.84
C TRP A 64 12.02 14.17 3.08
N VAL A 65 12.05 14.38 1.76
CA VAL A 65 10.85 14.35 0.93
C VAL A 65 10.20 12.96 0.96
N LEU A 66 11.00 11.90 0.79
CA LEU A 66 10.51 10.52 0.85
C LEU A 66 9.93 10.18 2.23
N LEU A 67 10.58 10.59 3.33
CA LEU A 67 10.06 10.39 4.69
C LEU A 67 8.74 11.12 4.92
N ARG A 68 8.62 12.37 4.45
CA ARG A 68 7.39 13.15 4.57
C ARG A 68 6.21 12.48 3.84
N TYR A 69 6.50 11.68 2.81
CA TYR A 69 5.48 10.91 2.08
C TYR A 69 5.23 9.56 2.75
N ALA A 70 6.29 8.85 3.14
CA ALA A 70 6.22 7.51 3.71
C ALA A 70 5.51 7.49 5.08
N LEU A 71 5.72 8.50 5.93
CA LEU A 71 5.14 8.53 7.29
C LEU A 71 3.60 8.57 7.30
N PRO A 72 2.91 9.48 6.57
CA PRO A 72 1.45 9.42 6.47
C PRO A 72 0.96 8.13 5.81
N ILE A 73 1.64 7.65 4.76
CA ILE A 73 1.28 6.38 4.12
C ILE A 73 1.35 5.22 5.12
N PHE A 74 2.40 5.18 5.95
CA PHE A 74 2.54 4.19 7.02
C PHE A 74 1.41 4.27 8.05
N GLY A 75 1.06 5.48 8.49
CA GLY A 75 -0.11 5.68 9.37
C GLY A 75 -1.41 5.16 8.73
N THR A 76 -1.56 5.37 7.41
CA THR A 76 -2.69 4.87 6.63
C THR A 76 -2.73 3.33 6.66
N GLN A 77 -1.59 2.66 6.47
CA GLN A 77 -1.52 1.19 6.50
C GLN A 77 -1.84 0.62 7.89
N ILE A 78 -1.29 1.21 8.96
CA ILE A 78 -1.58 0.77 10.34
C ILE A 78 -3.07 0.90 10.64
N LEU A 79 -3.66 2.05 10.30
CA LEU A 79 -5.08 2.28 10.51
C LEU A 79 -5.92 1.29 9.69
N GLU A 80 -5.50 0.92 8.48
CA GLU A 80 -6.21 -0.05 7.65
C GLU A 80 -6.20 -1.44 8.28
N TYR A 81 -5.02 -1.84 8.76
CA TYR A 81 -4.84 -3.09 9.48
C TYR A 81 -5.70 -3.14 10.75
N SER A 82 -5.89 -2.00 11.43
CA SER A 82 -6.73 -1.93 12.64
C SER A 82 -8.20 -2.29 12.40
N LEU A 83 -8.76 -2.03 11.21
CA LEU A 83 -10.14 -2.42 10.86
C LEU A 83 -10.27 -3.95 10.82
N MET A 84 -9.28 -4.62 10.23
CA MET A 84 -9.24 -6.08 10.17
C MET A 84 -9.07 -6.67 11.57
N MET A 85 -8.15 -6.11 12.37
CA MET A 85 -7.93 -6.55 13.76
C MET A 85 -9.19 -6.39 14.62
N ALA A 86 -9.88 -5.25 14.54
CA ALA A 86 -11.11 -5.02 15.29
C ALA A 86 -12.19 -6.06 14.97
N SER A 87 -12.33 -6.42 13.69
CA SER A 87 -13.26 -7.45 13.25
C SER A 87 -12.89 -8.84 13.78
N VAL A 88 -11.62 -9.23 13.68
CA VAL A 88 -11.12 -10.53 14.16
C VAL A 88 -11.26 -10.65 15.67
N ILE A 89 -10.88 -9.62 16.43
CA ILE A 89 -11.05 -9.57 17.89
C ILE A 89 -12.53 -9.68 18.25
N SER A 90 -13.42 -9.02 17.49
CA SER A 90 -14.85 -9.05 17.78
C SER A 90 -15.45 -10.44 17.60
N ILE A 91 -15.14 -11.10 16.49
CA ILE A 91 -15.62 -12.45 16.20
C ILE A 91 -14.97 -13.50 17.10
N GLY A 92 -13.68 -13.33 17.43
CA GLY A 92 -12.90 -14.30 18.20
C GLY A 92 -13.47 -14.64 19.58
N HIS A 93 -14.21 -13.72 20.19
CA HIS A 93 -14.84 -13.94 21.50
C HIS A 93 -16.23 -14.60 21.41
N ILE A 94 -16.76 -14.84 20.21
CA ILE A 94 -18.03 -15.55 20.03
C ILE A 94 -17.82 -17.06 20.14
N SER A 95 -16.93 -17.61 19.30
CA SER A 95 -16.54 -19.03 19.30
C SER A 95 -15.33 -19.27 18.41
N THR A 96 -14.68 -20.41 18.60
CA THR A 96 -13.58 -20.90 17.74
C THR A 96 -14.03 -21.09 16.29
N ASP A 97 -15.23 -21.63 16.08
CA ASP A 97 -15.76 -21.93 14.75
C ASP A 97 -16.10 -20.64 13.99
N ALA A 98 -16.66 -19.65 14.69
CA ALA A 98 -16.88 -18.32 14.15
C ALA A 98 -15.56 -17.65 13.71
N LEU A 99 -14.52 -17.74 14.55
CA LEU A 99 -13.20 -17.22 14.20
C LEU A 99 -12.62 -17.92 12.97
N ALA A 100 -12.67 -19.25 12.92
CA ALA A 100 -12.21 -20.03 11.78
C ALA A 100 -12.99 -19.70 10.50
N GLY A 101 -14.32 -19.59 10.57
CA GLY A 101 -15.19 -19.20 9.46
C GLY A 101 -14.88 -17.79 8.93
N SER A 102 -14.71 -16.81 9.83
CA SER A 102 -14.34 -15.44 9.43
C SER A 102 -12.93 -15.34 8.84
N THR A 103 -11.99 -16.14 9.33
CA THR A 103 -10.62 -16.21 8.82
C THR A 103 -10.62 -16.79 7.40
N LEU A 104 -11.31 -17.91 7.18
CA LEU A 104 -11.47 -18.51 5.85
C LEU A 104 -12.20 -17.57 4.89
N GLY A 105 -13.23 -16.87 5.36
CA GLY A 105 -13.92 -15.83 4.60
C GLY A 105 -12.99 -14.68 4.20
N SER A 106 -12.16 -14.20 5.13
CA SER A 106 -11.20 -13.12 4.88
C SER A 106 -10.09 -13.54 3.92
N MET A 107 -9.53 -14.74 4.06
CA MET A 107 -8.56 -15.31 3.10
C MET A 107 -9.17 -15.40 1.70
N THR A 108 -10.41 -15.89 1.61
CA THR A 108 -11.14 -15.96 0.34
C THR A 108 -11.35 -14.57 -0.27
N ALA A 109 -11.70 -13.57 0.55
CA ALA A 109 -11.83 -12.17 0.11
C ALA A 109 -10.50 -11.60 -0.41
N ASN A 110 -9.40 -11.84 0.31
CA ASN A 110 -8.06 -11.40 -0.07
C ASN A 110 -7.64 -11.97 -1.43
N VAL A 111 -7.80 -13.29 -1.61
CA VAL A 111 -7.38 -14.01 -2.83
C VAL A 111 -8.25 -13.64 -4.03
N THR A 112 -9.57 -13.62 -3.86
CA THR A 112 -10.52 -13.55 -4.99
C THR A 112 -11.04 -12.15 -5.28
N GLY A 113 -10.79 -11.18 -4.40
CA GLY A 113 -11.31 -9.82 -4.54
C GLY A 113 -10.26 -8.74 -4.28
N LEU A 114 -9.77 -8.63 -3.04
CA LEU A 114 -8.99 -7.47 -2.62
C LEU A 114 -7.66 -7.35 -3.38
N SER A 115 -6.92 -8.45 -3.54
CA SER A 115 -5.67 -8.44 -4.32
C SER A 115 -5.89 -8.04 -5.78
N ILE A 116 -7.04 -8.43 -6.36
CA ILE A 116 -7.42 -8.09 -7.73
C ILE A 116 -7.74 -6.61 -7.84
N ILE A 117 -8.54 -6.06 -6.92
CA ILE A 117 -8.86 -4.62 -6.89
C ILE A 117 -7.59 -3.79 -6.72
N HIS A 118 -6.70 -4.17 -5.78
CA HIS A 118 -5.40 -3.54 -5.59
C HIS A 118 -4.53 -3.63 -6.83
N GLY A 119 -4.52 -4.79 -7.49
CA GLY A 119 -3.80 -5.05 -8.72
C GLY A 119 -4.23 -4.16 -9.87
N PHE A 120 -5.53 -4.04 -10.14
CA PHE A 120 -6.03 -3.13 -11.17
C PHE A 120 -5.74 -1.67 -10.82
N ALA A 121 -5.97 -1.27 -9.57
CA ALA A 121 -5.70 0.09 -9.11
C ALA A 121 -4.22 0.49 -9.21
N SER A 122 -3.28 -0.46 -9.19
CA SER A 122 -1.84 -0.17 -9.29
C SER A 122 -1.43 0.42 -10.65
N ALA A 123 -2.24 0.28 -11.70
CA ALA A 123 -2.04 1.01 -12.96
C ALA A 123 -1.99 2.54 -12.75
N LEU A 124 -2.79 3.04 -11.81
CA LEU A 124 -2.84 4.46 -11.45
C LEU A 124 -1.54 4.97 -10.80
N ASP A 125 -0.72 4.07 -10.25
CA ASP A 125 0.56 4.42 -9.62
C ASP A 125 1.57 5.00 -10.63
N SER A 126 1.43 4.65 -11.92
CA SER A 126 2.16 5.30 -13.02
C SER A 126 1.41 6.49 -13.61
N LEU A 127 0.11 6.31 -13.88
CA LEU A 127 -0.67 7.25 -14.69
C LEU A 127 -0.93 8.56 -13.94
N LEU A 128 -1.31 8.51 -12.66
CA LEU A 128 -1.73 9.71 -11.94
C LEU A 128 -0.57 10.65 -11.61
N PRO A 129 0.56 10.19 -11.03
CA PRO A 129 1.67 11.09 -10.74
C PRO A 129 2.24 11.73 -12.02
N GLN A 130 2.35 10.96 -13.11
CA GLN A 130 2.85 11.48 -14.38
C GLN A 130 1.89 12.51 -15.00
N ALA A 131 0.57 12.27 -14.93
CA ALA A 131 -0.45 13.21 -15.40
C ALA A 131 -0.46 14.49 -14.55
N TRP A 132 -0.31 14.38 -13.23
CA TRP A 132 -0.31 15.52 -12.31
C TRP A 132 0.79 16.53 -12.61
N THR A 133 2.00 16.06 -12.92
CA THR A 133 3.14 16.92 -13.25
C THR A 133 3.30 17.19 -14.75
N SER A 134 2.34 16.76 -15.56
CA SER A 134 2.26 17.10 -16.98
C SER A 134 1.65 18.49 -17.20
N GLY A 135 1.55 18.92 -18.46
CA GLY A 135 0.83 20.15 -18.81
C GLY A 135 -0.70 20.08 -18.68
N ARG A 136 -1.27 18.93 -18.29
CA ARG A 136 -2.72 18.67 -18.17
C ARG A 136 -3.07 17.92 -16.88
N PRO A 137 -3.01 18.57 -15.70
CA PRO A 137 -3.33 17.92 -14.43
C PRO A 137 -4.77 17.40 -14.35
N GLU A 138 -5.69 17.90 -15.17
CA GLU A 138 -7.07 17.39 -15.30
C GLU A 138 -7.14 15.91 -15.71
N ASN A 139 -6.11 15.38 -16.39
CA ASN A 139 -6.03 13.97 -16.76
C ASN A 139 -5.98 13.04 -15.53
N VAL A 140 -5.57 13.54 -14.36
CA VAL A 140 -5.60 12.79 -13.09
C VAL A 140 -7.04 12.36 -12.77
N GLY A 141 -7.99 13.30 -12.85
CA GLY A 141 -9.41 13.02 -12.63
C GLY A 141 -10.00 12.09 -13.69
N LEU A 142 -9.60 12.27 -14.96
CA LEU A 142 -10.07 11.42 -16.06
C LEU A 142 -9.63 9.96 -15.90
N TRP A 143 -8.34 9.71 -15.60
CA TRP A 143 -7.83 8.36 -15.36
C TRP A 143 -8.43 7.72 -14.11
N THR A 144 -8.70 8.52 -13.09
CA THR A 144 -9.41 8.10 -11.87
C THR A 144 -10.83 7.63 -12.22
N GLN A 145 -11.58 8.40 -13.01
CA GLN A 145 -12.93 8.03 -13.48
C GLN A 145 -12.91 6.76 -14.34
N ARG A 146 -11.97 6.63 -15.28
CA ARG A 146 -11.80 5.41 -16.10
C ARG A 146 -11.55 4.19 -15.23
N MET A 147 -10.72 4.32 -14.20
CA MET A 147 -10.47 3.23 -13.27
C MET A 147 -11.72 2.88 -12.44
N MET A 148 -12.51 3.87 -12.01
CA MET A 148 -13.78 3.60 -11.31
C MET A 148 -14.74 2.78 -12.19
N VAL A 149 -14.88 3.14 -13.46
CA VAL A 149 -15.69 2.38 -14.43
C VAL A 149 -15.16 0.96 -14.58
N LEU A 150 -13.85 0.82 -14.82
CA LEU A 150 -13.22 -0.48 -15.00
C LEU A 150 -13.37 -1.38 -13.78
N VAL A 151 -13.06 -0.88 -12.58
CA VAL A 151 -13.17 -1.65 -11.34
C VAL A 151 -14.61 -2.03 -11.06
N THR A 152 -15.60 -1.18 -11.37
CA THR A 152 -17.03 -1.53 -11.25
C THR A 152 -17.37 -2.78 -12.08
N LEU A 153 -16.82 -2.92 -13.30
CA LEU A 153 -17.01 -4.12 -14.11
C LEU A 153 -16.34 -5.36 -13.48
N ILE A 154 -15.19 -5.19 -12.83
CA ILE A 154 -14.45 -6.25 -12.14
C ILE A 154 -15.13 -6.66 -10.83
N LEU A 155 -15.87 -5.76 -10.18
CA LEU A 155 -16.63 -6.09 -8.96
C LEU A 155 -17.74 -7.12 -9.23
N VAL A 156 -18.29 -7.18 -10.45
CA VAL A 156 -19.37 -8.12 -10.81
C VAL A 156 -18.96 -9.59 -10.66
N PRO A 157 -17.86 -10.08 -11.28
CA PRO A 157 -17.42 -11.45 -11.06
C PRO A 157 -16.97 -11.72 -9.61
N ILE A 158 -16.36 -10.75 -8.93
CA ILE A 158 -15.98 -10.88 -7.51
C ILE A 158 -17.23 -11.10 -6.65
N LEU A 159 -18.27 -10.28 -6.85
CA LEU A 159 -19.54 -10.40 -6.14
C LEU A 159 -20.18 -11.78 -6.40
N PHE A 160 -20.17 -12.26 -7.64
CA PHE A 160 -20.69 -13.59 -7.96
C PHE A 160 -19.95 -14.70 -7.20
N ILE A 161 -18.62 -14.63 -7.12
CA ILE A 161 -17.81 -15.59 -6.34
C ILE A 161 -18.20 -15.53 -4.86
N TRP A 162 -18.30 -14.32 -4.28
CA TRP A 162 -18.55 -14.14 -2.85
C TRP A 162 -19.96 -14.58 -2.43
N LEU A 163 -20.99 -14.32 -3.26
CA LEU A 163 -22.35 -14.77 -2.99
C LEU A 163 -22.50 -16.31 -3.00
N ASN A 164 -21.63 -16.98 -3.78
CA ASN A 164 -21.58 -18.44 -3.94
C ASN A 164 -20.42 -19.09 -3.16
N ALA A 165 -19.75 -18.36 -2.27
CA ALA A 165 -18.52 -18.80 -1.64
C ALA A 165 -18.68 -20.11 -0.84
N GLU A 166 -19.78 -20.28 -0.11
CA GLU A 166 -20.09 -21.53 0.62
C GLU A 166 -20.03 -22.75 -0.30
N ALA A 167 -20.73 -22.71 -1.44
CA ALA A 167 -20.76 -23.82 -2.40
C ALA A 167 -19.38 -24.08 -3.02
N ILE A 168 -18.57 -23.03 -3.23
CA ILE A 168 -17.20 -23.15 -3.73
C ILE A 168 -16.30 -23.81 -2.68
N LEU A 169 -16.36 -23.35 -1.42
CA LEU A 169 -15.57 -23.86 -0.31
C LEU A 169 -15.91 -25.32 0.01
N LEU A 170 -17.19 -25.70 -0.06
CA LEU A 170 -17.62 -27.10 0.06
C LEU A 170 -17.01 -27.98 -1.04
N LYS A 171 -16.95 -27.50 -2.29
CA LYS A 171 -16.26 -28.22 -3.39
C LYS A 171 -14.76 -28.34 -3.17
N LEU A 172 -14.15 -27.38 -2.48
CA LEU A 172 -12.76 -27.44 -2.03
C LEU A 172 -12.56 -28.31 -0.78
N ARG A 173 -13.59 -29.06 -0.36
CA ARG A 173 -13.58 -29.99 0.77
C ARG A 173 -13.32 -29.32 2.13
N GLN A 174 -13.71 -28.06 2.28
CA GLN A 174 -13.74 -27.41 3.59
C GLN A 174 -14.84 -28.01 4.46
N GLU A 175 -14.65 -27.96 5.78
CA GLU A 175 -15.65 -28.43 6.74
C GLU A 175 -16.97 -27.68 6.56
N PRO A 176 -18.14 -28.36 6.51
CA PRO A 176 -19.40 -27.71 6.17
C PRO A 176 -19.79 -26.53 7.06
N ALA A 177 -19.58 -26.64 8.37
CA ALA A 177 -19.89 -25.57 9.31
C ALA A 177 -19.03 -24.31 9.06
N ILE A 178 -17.72 -24.50 8.84
CA ILE A 178 -16.77 -23.41 8.57
C ILE A 178 -17.03 -22.79 7.20
N ALA A 179 -17.32 -23.61 6.18
CA ALA A 179 -17.66 -23.15 4.83
C ALA A 179 -18.95 -22.30 4.83
N HIS A 180 -19.95 -22.70 5.61
CA HIS A 180 -21.19 -21.94 5.80
C HIS A 180 -20.91 -20.56 6.42
N LEU A 181 -20.18 -20.52 7.54
CA LEU A 181 -19.81 -19.28 8.23
C LEU A 181 -18.99 -18.35 7.33
N ALA A 182 -18.03 -18.88 6.58
CA ALA A 182 -17.25 -18.13 5.60
C ALA A 182 -18.13 -17.54 4.48
N GLY A 183 -19.11 -18.31 3.98
CA GLY A 183 -20.07 -17.84 2.98
C GLY A 183 -20.98 -16.73 3.51
N VAL A 184 -21.49 -16.88 4.73
CA VAL A 184 -22.28 -15.83 5.40
C VAL A 184 -21.44 -14.56 5.60
N TYR A 185 -20.20 -14.69 6.09
CA TYR A 185 -19.27 -13.58 6.25
C TYR A 185 -19.06 -12.82 4.94
N LEU A 186 -18.74 -13.53 3.85
CA LEU A 186 -18.49 -12.93 2.54
C LEU A 186 -19.71 -12.26 1.93
N ARG A 187 -20.91 -12.80 2.13
CA ARG A 187 -22.16 -12.16 1.68
C ARG A 187 -22.33 -10.78 2.31
N TRP A 188 -22.15 -10.67 3.63
CA TRP A 188 -22.25 -9.38 4.32
C TRP A 188 -21.06 -8.47 4.04
N PHE A 189 -19.86 -9.03 3.92
CA PHE A 189 -18.66 -8.27 3.57
C PHE A 189 -18.68 -7.77 2.12
N SER A 190 -19.47 -8.39 1.22
CA SER A 190 -19.60 -7.95 -0.17
C SER A 190 -20.14 -6.52 -0.31
N PHE A 191 -20.91 -6.04 0.67
CA PHE A 191 -21.36 -4.65 0.72
C PHE A 191 -20.20 -3.65 0.90
N SER A 192 -19.02 -4.10 1.34
CA SER A 192 -17.81 -3.27 1.40
C SER A 192 -17.17 -3.01 0.04
N LEU A 193 -17.45 -3.84 -0.99
CA LEU A 193 -16.75 -3.80 -2.28
C LEU A 193 -16.76 -2.41 -2.96
N PRO A 194 -17.90 -1.68 -3.05
CA PRO A 194 -17.91 -0.35 -3.63
C PRO A 194 -17.05 0.63 -2.83
N GLY A 195 -17.17 0.61 -1.50
CA GLY A 195 -16.39 1.44 -0.60
C GLY A 195 -14.89 1.21 -0.76
N GLN A 196 -14.47 -0.06 -0.73
CA GLN A 196 -13.07 -0.43 -0.92
C GLN A 196 -12.52 0.02 -2.27
N ALA A 197 -13.25 -0.26 -3.36
CA ALA A 197 -12.87 0.14 -4.71
C ALA A 197 -12.75 1.67 -4.87
N ILE A 198 -13.67 2.44 -4.30
CA ILE A 198 -13.60 3.90 -4.38
C ILE A 198 -12.45 4.43 -3.54
N SER A 199 -12.30 3.96 -2.30
CA SER A 199 -11.27 4.45 -1.39
C SER A 199 -9.86 4.13 -1.87
N ILE A 200 -9.62 2.96 -2.46
CA ILE A 200 -8.30 2.61 -2.98
C ILE A 200 -7.90 3.46 -4.19
N ILE A 201 -8.86 3.77 -5.06
CA ILE A 201 -8.64 4.63 -6.22
C ILE A 201 -8.41 6.08 -5.76
N LEU A 202 -9.25 6.60 -4.86
CA LEU A 202 -9.11 7.97 -4.37
C LEU A 202 -7.86 8.16 -3.52
N ARG A 203 -7.42 7.14 -2.80
CA ARG A 203 -6.13 7.19 -2.09
C ARG A 203 -4.99 7.49 -3.05
N ARG A 204 -4.96 6.85 -4.22
CA ARG A 204 -3.95 7.11 -5.27
C ARG A 204 -4.14 8.49 -5.90
N PHE A 205 -5.39 8.91 -6.10
CA PHE A 205 -5.71 10.28 -6.55
C PHE A 205 -5.08 11.33 -5.62
N TYR A 206 -5.23 11.19 -4.30
CA TYR A 206 -4.62 12.10 -3.32
C TYR A 206 -3.09 12.00 -3.30
N GLN A 207 -2.58 10.76 -3.27
CA GLN A 207 -1.14 10.52 -3.18
C GLN A 207 -0.38 11.08 -4.39
N ALA A 208 -0.89 10.90 -5.61
CA ALA A 208 -0.29 11.44 -6.84
C ALA A 208 -0.04 12.96 -6.76
N GLN A 209 -0.97 13.69 -6.13
CA GLN A 209 -0.91 15.14 -5.96
C GLN A 209 0.01 15.59 -4.80
N GLY A 210 0.61 14.65 -4.07
CA GLY A 210 1.37 14.94 -2.84
C GLY A 210 0.50 15.15 -1.60
N LEU A 211 -0.81 14.92 -1.69
CA LEU A 211 -1.77 15.06 -0.59
C LEU A 211 -1.89 13.77 0.24
N VAL A 212 -0.75 13.16 0.55
CA VAL A 212 -0.63 11.85 1.22
C VAL A 212 -1.25 11.79 2.62
N HIS A 213 -1.43 12.93 3.27
CA HIS A 213 -1.97 13.04 4.63
C HIS A 213 -3.50 12.94 4.68
N ILE A 214 -4.19 13.22 3.57
CA ILE A 214 -5.66 13.19 3.51
C ILE A 214 -6.19 11.77 3.75
N PRO A 215 -5.73 10.72 3.04
CA PRO A 215 -6.15 9.35 3.35
C PRO A 215 -5.92 8.98 4.81
N THR A 216 -4.78 9.38 5.40
CA THR A 216 -4.46 9.11 6.80
C THR A 216 -5.45 9.77 7.76
N MET A 217 -5.80 11.03 7.52
CA MET A 217 -6.78 11.77 8.34
C MET A 217 -8.17 11.15 8.24
N ILE A 218 -8.61 10.78 7.03
CA ILE A 218 -9.89 10.09 6.83
C ILE A 218 -9.90 8.78 7.62
N MET A 219 -8.83 8.00 7.53
CA MET A 219 -8.70 6.74 8.25
C MET A 219 -8.60 6.90 9.76
N ALA A 220 -7.97 7.97 10.24
CA ALA A 220 -7.90 8.27 11.67
C ALA A 220 -9.28 8.56 12.27
N VAL A 221 -10.24 8.99 11.44
CA VAL A 221 -11.64 9.16 11.83
C VAL A 221 -12.43 7.86 11.65
N THR A 222 -12.27 7.15 10.53
CA THR A 222 -13.09 5.97 10.25
C THR A 222 -12.68 4.72 11.04
N ALA A 223 -11.41 4.58 11.44
CA ALA A 223 -10.94 3.41 12.19
C ALA A 223 -11.53 3.33 13.62
N PRO A 224 -11.56 4.41 14.42
CA PRO A 224 -12.28 4.39 15.71
C PRO A 224 -13.78 4.11 15.56
N ILE A 225 -14.41 4.67 14.51
CA ILE A 225 -15.82 4.39 14.21
C ILE A 225 -16.00 2.90 13.88
N ASN A 226 -15.10 2.31 13.11
CA ASN A 226 -15.14 0.88 12.83
C ASN A 226 -15.02 0.05 14.10
N ALA A 227 -14.06 0.34 14.98
CA ALA A 227 -13.90 -0.37 16.24
C ALA A 227 -15.16 -0.29 17.11
N LEU A 228 -15.77 0.90 17.20
CA LEU A 228 -17.04 1.10 17.91
C LEU A 228 -18.18 0.29 17.28
N LEU A 229 -18.30 0.32 15.94
CA LEU A 229 -19.33 -0.44 15.22
C LEU A 229 -19.14 -1.95 15.37
N CYS A 230 -17.90 -2.45 15.31
CA CYS A 230 -17.57 -3.85 15.55
C CYS A 230 -18.00 -4.26 16.96
N TRP A 231 -17.63 -3.48 17.98
CA TRP A 231 -18.03 -3.77 19.36
C TRP A 231 -19.56 -3.74 19.52
N LEU A 232 -20.22 -2.70 19.02
CA LEU A 232 -21.66 -2.49 19.17
C LEU A 232 -22.49 -3.55 18.42
N LEU A 233 -22.13 -3.87 17.17
CA LEU A 233 -22.89 -4.82 16.35
C LEU A 233 -22.63 -6.27 16.74
N VAL A 234 -21.50 -6.58 17.39
CA VAL A 234 -21.19 -7.95 17.81
C VAL A 234 -21.62 -8.23 19.25
N TRP A 235 -21.42 -7.28 20.18
CA TRP A 235 -21.67 -7.49 21.61
C TRP A 235 -22.63 -6.47 22.24
N GLY A 236 -23.18 -5.53 21.47
CA GLY A 236 -24.10 -4.53 21.98
C GLY A 236 -25.42 -5.11 22.50
N PRO A 237 -26.31 -4.25 23.02
CA PRO A 237 -27.62 -4.66 23.50
C PRO A 237 -28.56 -5.07 22.36
N GLU A 238 -29.55 -5.93 22.66
CA GLU A 238 -30.72 -6.08 21.78
C GLU A 238 -31.45 -4.72 21.71
N PRO A 239 -31.71 -4.12 20.52
CA PRO A 239 -31.91 -4.74 19.21
C PRO A 239 -30.75 -4.62 18.22
N VAL A 240 -29.61 -4.04 18.60
CA VAL A 240 -28.50 -3.71 17.68
C VAL A 240 -27.51 -4.87 17.53
N ASN A 241 -27.52 -5.81 18.47
CA ASN A 241 -26.69 -7.00 18.42
C ASN A 241 -27.03 -7.88 17.20
N ALA A 242 -26.06 -8.03 16.31
CA ALA A 242 -26.11 -8.88 15.13
C ALA A 242 -25.13 -10.07 15.22
N GLY A 243 -24.45 -10.26 16.37
CA GLY A 243 -23.52 -11.36 16.61
C GLY A 243 -22.44 -11.47 15.53
N PHE A 244 -22.28 -12.67 14.97
CA PHE A 244 -21.24 -12.98 13.96
C PHE A 244 -21.27 -12.06 12.74
N ILE A 245 -22.46 -11.73 12.23
CA ILE A 245 -22.61 -10.88 11.04
C ILE A 245 -22.34 -9.40 11.33
N GLY A 246 -22.30 -9.00 12.62
CA GLY A 246 -22.05 -7.63 13.03
C GLY A 246 -20.69 -7.09 12.56
N ALA A 247 -19.64 -7.93 12.61
CA ALA A 247 -18.29 -7.54 12.20
C ALA A 247 -18.14 -7.25 10.68
N PRO A 248 -18.58 -8.13 9.75
CA PRO A 248 -18.55 -7.82 8.33
C PRO A 248 -19.48 -6.65 7.94
N ILE A 249 -20.59 -6.45 8.66
CA ILE A 249 -21.46 -5.26 8.50
C ILE A 249 -20.72 -3.99 8.93
N ALA A 250 -20.10 -3.99 10.11
CA ALA A 250 -19.30 -2.87 10.62
C ALA A 250 -18.21 -2.46 9.63
N SER A 251 -17.43 -3.43 9.14
CA SER A 251 -16.41 -3.20 8.13
C SER A 251 -16.99 -2.64 6.83
N SER A 252 -18.11 -3.18 6.36
CA SER A 252 -18.78 -2.67 5.15
C SER A 252 -19.23 -1.22 5.30
N LEU A 253 -19.83 -0.87 6.43
CA LEU A 253 -20.21 0.51 6.74
C LEU A 253 -18.99 1.43 6.77
N SER A 254 -17.91 1.01 7.41
CA SER A 254 -16.69 1.81 7.54
C SER A 254 -15.99 2.05 6.19
N PHE A 255 -15.90 1.05 5.32
CA PHE A 255 -15.32 1.23 3.98
C PHE A 255 -16.18 2.15 3.11
N ASN A 256 -17.51 2.03 3.16
CA ASN A 256 -18.40 2.94 2.43
C ASN A 256 -18.35 4.36 3.00
N LEU A 257 -18.27 4.52 4.32
CA LEU A 257 -18.07 5.82 4.96
C LEU A 257 -16.75 6.45 4.53
N MET A 258 -15.66 5.68 4.51
CA MET A 258 -14.35 6.12 4.02
C MET A 258 -14.42 6.60 2.56
N ALA A 259 -15.14 5.87 1.70
CA ALA A 259 -15.37 6.25 0.31
C ALA A 259 -16.16 7.55 0.17
N ILE A 260 -17.25 7.69 0.92
CA ILE A 260 -18.09 8.90 0.91
C ILE A 260 -17.28 10.10 1.37
N ILE A 261 -16.60 10.02 2.52
CA ILE A 261 -15.76 11.11 3.02
C ILE A 261 -14.66 11.44 2.01
N SER A 262 -14.06 10.43 1.38
CA SER A 262 -13.05 10.65 0.34
C SER A 262 -13.63 11.36 -0.89
N LEU A 263 -14.84 11.03 -1.36
CA LEU A 263 -15.45 11.72 -2.50
C LEU A 263 -15.82 13.17 -2.16
N VAL A 264 -16.44 13.37 -0.99
CA VAL A 264 -16.82 14.68 -0.42
C VAL A 264 -15.59 15.58 -0.34
N TYR A 265 -14.49 15.07 0.24
CA TYR A 265 -13.26 15.83 0.42
C TYR A 265 -12.63 16.22 -0.92
N ALA A 266 -12.55 15.28 -1.87
CA ALA A 266 -12.01 15.55 -3.21
C ALA A 266 -12.82 16.61 -3.96
N ARG A 267 -14.15 16.65 -3.79
CA ARG A 267 -15.03 17.54 -4.55
C ARG A 267 -15.09 18.97 -4.00
N TRP A 268 -14.97 19.14 -2.68
CA TRP A 268 -15.24 20.43 -2.02
C TRP A 268 -14.06 21.06 -1.29
N PHE A 269 -13.02 20.30 -0.94
CA PHE A 269 -11.92 20.80 -0.10
C PHE A 269 -10.56 20.86 -0.82
N ILE A 270 -10.47 20.37 -2.06
CA ILE A 270 -9.25 20.39 -2.87
C ILE A 270 -9.45 21.28 -4.10
N PRO A 271 -8.41 22.01 -4.55
CA PRO A 271 -8.47 22.74 -5.80
C PRO A 271 -8.91 21.84 -6.97
N ASN A 272 -9.75 22.37 -7.86
CA ASN A 272 -10.26 21.65 -9.01
C ASN A 272 -9.20 21.40 -10.12
N THR A 273 -7.91 21.57 -9.84
CA THR A 273 -6.82 21.40 -10.82
C THR A 273 -6.72 19.97 -11.35
N ALA A 274 -6.94 18.97 -10.50
CA ALA A 274 -6.98 17.56 -10.88
C ALA A 274 -8.39 17.08 -11.29
N PHE A 275 -9.40 17.95 -11.23
CA PHE A 275 -10.78 17.56 -11.49
C PHE A 275 -11.07 17.50 -12.99
N HIS A 276 -11.75 16.43 -13.41
CA HIS A 276 -12.25 16.29 -14.77
C HIS A 276 -13.78 16.19 -14.75
N PRO A 277 -14.52 16.92 -15.60
CA PRO A 277 -15.96 16.74 -15.71
C PRO A 277 -16.35 15.30 -16.07
N ILE A 278 -17.40 14.77 -15.43
CA ILE A 278 -17.91 13.44 -15.77
C ILE A 278 -18.58 13.51 -17.14
N ASN A 279 -18.00 12.86 -18.13
CA ASN A 279 -18.52 12.80 -19.50
C ASN A 279 -18.19 11.43 -20.14
N ARG A 280 -18.54 11.22 -21.41
CA ARG A 280 -18.33 9.93 -22.10
C ARG A 280 -16.86 9.51 -22.22
N GLN A 281 -15.89 10.39 -21.98
CA GLN A 281 -14.47 10.05 -22.04
C GLN A 281 -14.04 9.10 -20.92
N CYS A 282 -14.81 8.98 -19.83
CA CYS A 282 -14.56 7.98 -18.78
C CYS A 282 -14.76 6.53 -19.26
N PHE A 283 -15.47 6.33 -20.39
CA PHE A 283 -15.67 5.01 -21.00
C PHE A 283 -14.65 4.68 -22.10
N ARG A 284 -13.72 5.60 -22.40
CA ARG A 284 -12.67 5.39 -23.40
C ARG A 284 -11.42 4.78 -22.79
N GLU A 285 -10.61 4.13 -23.62
CA GLU A 285 -9.32 3.55 -23.24
C GLU A 285 -9.39 2.46 -22.15
N ILE A 286 -10.59 1.94 -21.85
CA ILE A 286 -10.80 0.87 -20.86
C ILE A 286 -9.98 -0.38 -21.22
N GLY A 287 -9.87 -0.74 -22.51
CA GLY A 287 -9.09 -1.91 -22.93
C GLY A 287 -7.59 -1.78 -22.65
N LYS A 288 -7.01 -0.60 -22.88
CA LYS A 288 -5.61 -0.33 -22.52
C LYS A 288 -5.41 -0.35 -21.01
N LEU A 289 -6.33 0.28 -20.27
CA LEU A 289 -6.30 0.30 -18.80
C LEU A 289 -6.46 -1.11 -18.21
N PHE A 290 -7.32 -1.95 -18.79
CA PHE A 290 -7.52 -3.34 -18.40
C PHE A 290 -6.24 -4.15 -18.58
N ARG A 291 -5.55 -4.05 -19.72
CA ARG A 291 -4.29 -4.77 -19.96
C ARG A 291 -3.19 -4.35 -18.96
N LEU A 292 -3.10 -3.05 -18.67
CA LEU A 292 -2.16 -2.51 -17.69
C LEU A 292 -2.51 -2.99 -16.27
N GLY A 293 -3.78 -2.88 -15.88
CA GLY A 293 -4.28 -3.33 -14.59
C GLY A 293 -4.15 -4.84 -14.39
N LEU A 294 -4.35 -5.65 -15.42
CA LEU A 294 -4.14 -7.11 -15.37
C LEU A 294 -2.68 -7.45 -15.07
N SER A 295 -1.74 -6.68 -15.62
CA SER A 295 -0.33 -6.81 -15.26
C SER A 295 -0.08 -6.43 -13.80
N GLY A 296 -0.77 -5.39 -13.30
CA GLY A 296 -0.75 -5.01 -11.89
C GLY A 296 -1.32 -6.09 -10.96
N VAL A 297 -2.39 -6.78 -11.37
CA VAL A 297 -2.91 -7.98 -10.68
C VAL A 297 -1.84 -9.06 -10.65
N GLY A 298 -1.21 -9.35 -11.80
CA GLY A 298 -0.12 -10.31 -11.86
C GLY A 298 1.05 -9.98 -10.93
N GLN A 299 1.34 -8.69 -10.69
CA GLN A 299 2.41 -8.27 -9.79
C GLN A 299 2.01 -8.38 -8.31
N ILE A 300 0.85 -7.83 -7.93
CA ILE A 300 0.41 -7.73 -6.53
C ILE A 300 -0.18 -9.07 -6.06
N ALA A 301 -1.09 -9.65 -6.83
CA ALA A 301 -1.82 -10.83 -6.41
C ALA A 301 -0.91 -12.06 -6.34
N SER A 302 0.08 -12.18 -7.24
CA SER A 302 1.03 -13.31 -7.18
C SER A 302 1.77 -13.37 -5.85
N GLU A 303 2.16 -12.22 -5.31
CA GLU A 303 2.84 -12.11 -4.02
C GLU A 303 1.89 -12.51 -2.88
N TRP A 304 0.69 -11.92 -2.84
CA TRP A 304 -0.31 -12.19 -1.80
C TRP A 304 -0.72 -13.66 -1.78
N TRP A 305 -1.01 -14.23 -2.94
CA TRP A 305 -1.39 -15.64 -3.05
C TRP A 305 -0.26 -16.58 -2.64
N SER A 306 1.01 -16.19 -2.80
CA SER A 306 2.14 -17.01 -2.32
C SER A 306 2.15 -17.12 -0.81
N TRP A 307 1.80 -16.05 -0.08
CA TRP A 307 1.66 -16.07 1.38
C TRP A 307 0.54 -16.99 1.84
N GLU A 308 -0.61 -16.93 1.17
CA GLU A 308 -1.75 -17.80 1.46
C GLU A 308 -1.41 -19.27 1.21
N PHE A 309 -0.66 -19.56 0.13
CA PHE A 309 -0.15 -20.90 -0.15
C PHE A 309 0.79 -21.40 0.96
N VAL A 310 1.72 -20.56 1.43
CA VAL A 310 2.62 -20.96 2.53
C VAL A 310 1.86 -21.18 3.83
N ALA A 311 0.83 -20.39 4.13
CA ALA A 311 -0.03 -20.64 5.28
C ALA A 311 -0.73 -22.00 5.18
N LEU A 312 -1.26 -22.36 4.00
CA LEU A 312 -1.87 -23.68 3.74
C LEU A 312 -0.85 -24.83 3.80
N ALA A 313 0.38 -24.61 3.34
CA ALA A 313 1.44 -25.61 3.46
C ALA A 313 1.84 -25.81 4.93
N ALA A 314 1.97 -24.72 5.68
CA ALA A 314 2.31 -24.76 7.11
C ALA A 314 1.24 -25.48 7.94
N SER A 315 -0.05 -25.38 7.57
CA SER A 315 -1.12 -26.09 8.28
C SER A 315 -1.02 -27.61 8.19
N GLN A 316 -0.31 -28.14 7.19
CA GLN A 316 -0.08 -29.59 7.04
C GLN A 316 1.06 -30.12 7.92
N LEU A 317 1.90 -29.24 8.48
CA LEU A 317 3.02 -29.62 9.36
C LEU A 317 2.59 -29.88 10.81
N GLY A 318 1.33 -29.62 11.16
CA GLY A 318 0.77 -29.82 12.49
C GLY A 318 0.53 -28.53 13.28
N PRO A 319 -0.03 -28.63 14.50
CA PRO A 319 -0.52 -27.49 15.26
C PRO A 319 0.58 -26.53 15.73
N VAL A 320 1.75 -27.04 16.16
CA VAL A 320 2.86 -26.21 16.65
C VAL A 320 3.48 -25.38 15.50
N PRO A 321 3.85 -25.96 14.34
CA PRO A 321 4.28 -25.17 13.18
C PRO A 321 3.25 -24.17 12.68
N LEU A 322 1.96 -24.53 12.70
CA LEU A 322 0.90 -23.62 12.29
C LEU A 322 0.80 -22.40 13.21
N ALA A 323 0.83 -22.61 14.53
CA ALA A 323 0.84 -21.52 15.51
C ALA A 323 2.09 -20.63 15.35
N ALA A 324 3.28 -21.24 15.19
CA ALA A 324 4.51 -20.51 14.93
C ALA A 324 4.45 -19.71 13.62
N GLN A 325 3.85 -20.27 12.57
CA GLN A 325 3.63 -19.58 11.30
C GLN A 325 2.75 -18.34 11.47
N SER A 326 1.67 -18.42 12.24
CA SER A 326 0.81 -17.25 12.51
C SER A 326 1.58 -16.13 13.23
N VAL A 327 2.44 -16.47 14.19
CA VAL A 327 3.32 -15.50 14.88
C VAL A 327 4.30 -14.84 13.91
N LEU A 328 5.00 -15.65 13.12
CA LEU A 328 6.01 -15.17 12.17
C LEU A 328 5.36 -14.33 11.05
N LEU A 329 4.22 -14.75 10.52
CA LEU A 329 3.46 -14.03 9.50
C LEU A 329 3.01 -12.67 10.03
N THR A 330 2.37 -12.62 11.21
CA THR A 330 1.91 -11.37 11.82
C THR A 330 3.08 -10.41 12.06
N SER A 331 4.20 -10.93 12.57
CA SER A 331 5.42 -10.16 12.81
C SER A 331 6.01 -9.60 11.52
N SER A 332 6.10 -10.45 10.48
CA SER A 332 6.64 -10.08 9.17
C SER A 332 5.76 -9.07 8.45
N SER A 333 4.45 -9.30 8.39
CA SER A 333 3.49 -8.39 7.75
C SER A 333 3.43 -7.03 8.45
N THR A 334 3.61 -6.99 9.77
CA THR A 334 3.68 -5.73 10.54
C THR A 334 4.98 -4.97 10.21
N ALA A 335 6.12 -5.66 10.21
CA ALA A 335 7.41 -5.07 9.86
C ALA A 335 7.40 -4.53 8.41
N PHE A 336 6.81 -5.28 7.48
CA PHE A 336 6.72 -4.96 6.05
C PHE A 336 5.95 -3.66 5.75
N GLN A 337 5.06 -3.21 6.62
CA GLN A 337 4.33 -1.95 6.40
C GLN A 337 5.27 -0.75 6.25
N THR A 338 6.43 -0.79 6.92
CA THR A 338 7.42 0.29 6.88
C THR A 338 8.08 0.41 5.49
N PRO A 339 8.75 -0.62 4.95
CA PRO A 339 9.31 -0.55 3.61
C PRO A 339 8.23 -0.45 2.52
N TYR A 340 7.05 -1.06 2.70
CA TYR A 340 5.94 -0.92 1.76
C TYR A 340 5.51 0.55 1.62
N SER A 341 5.40 1.27 2.73
CA SER A 341 5.05 2.70 2.73
C SER A 341 6.12 3.57 2.07
N LEU A 342 7.40 3.25 2.28
CA LEU A 342 8.49 3.88 1.55
C LEU A 342 8.44 3.56 0.05
N GLY A 343 8.09 2.33 -0.34
CA GLY A 343 7.90 1.93 -1.73
C GLY A 343 6.77 2.71 -2.41
N MET A 344 5.64 2.90 -1.72
CA MET A 344 4.53 3.74 -2.21
C MET A 344 4.94 5.21 -2.34
N ALA A 345 5.64 5.77 -1.34
CA ALA A 345 6.19 7.13 -1.42
C ALA A 345 7.14 7.30 -2.61
N THR A 346 8.01 6.31 -2.82
CA THR A 346 8.95 6.25 -3.95
C THR A 346 8.21 6.20 -5.28
N THR A 347 7.14 5.40 -5.35
CA THR A 347 6.31 5.25 -6.55
C THR A 347 5.76 6.61 -6.99
N VAL A 348 5.15 7.34 -6.06
CA VAL A 348 4.59 8.68 -6.28
C VAL A 348 5.68 9.67 -6.65
N ARG A 349 6.76 9.73 -5.87
CA ARG A 349 7.85 10.70 -6.06
C ARG A 349 8.54 10.51 -7.41
N VAL A 350 8.91 9.29 -7.76
CA VAL A 350 9.52 8.95 -9.05
C VAL A 350 8.56 9.22 -10.20
N GLY A 351 7.28 8.83 -10.06
CA GLY A 351 6.26 9.09 -11.09
C GLY A 351 6.07 10.59 -11.38
N ASN A 352 5.99 11.42 -10.34
CA ASN A 352 5.93 12.87 -10.45
C ASN A 352 7.17 13.46 -11.14
N LEU A 353 8.37 12.98 -10.78
CA LEU A 353 9.62 13.44 -11.39
C LEU A 353 9.72 13.05 -12.87
N LEU A 354 9.26 11.85 -13.24
CA LEU A 354 9.19 11.42 -14.64
C LEU A 354 8.22 12.27 -15.45
N GLY A 355 7.01 12.57 -14.93
CA GLY A 355 6.04 13.44 -15.58
C GLY A 355 6.54 14.88 -15.79
N SER A 356 7.31 15.41 -14.82
CA SER A 356 7.95 16.73 -14.93
C SER A 356 9.22 16.74 -15.81
N GLY A 357 9.62 15.59 -16.36
CA GLY A 357 10.80 15.45 -17.21
C GLY A 357 12.14 15.52 -16.49
N GLN A 358 12.17 15.31 -15.17
CA GLN A 358 13.38 15.40 -14.34
C GLN A 358 14.06 14.04 -14.15
N ALA A 359 14.64 13.50 -15.23
CA ALA A 359 15.24 12.16 -15.25
C ALA A 359 16.30 11.92 -14.15
N GLN A 360 17.21 12.87 -13.94
CA GLN A 360 18.28 12.72 -12.95
C GLN A 360 17.77 12.75 -11.51
N MET A 361 16.74 13.57 -11.23
CA MET A 361 16.11 13.58 -9.92
C MET A 361 15.30 12.30 -9.69
N ALA A 362 14.62 11.77 -10.72
CA ALA A 362 13.92 10.49 -10.63
C ALA A 362 14.88 9.35 -10.28
N LYS A 363 16.06 9.33 -10.92
CA LYS A 363 17.15 8.40 -10.58
C LYS A 363 17.59 8.54 -9.12
N LEU A 364 17.88 9.76 -8.69
CA LEU A 364 18.32 10.04 -7.32
C LEU A 364 17.27 9.60 -6.29
N ALA A 365 16.00 9.88 -6.54
CA ALA A 365 14.90 9.48 -5.65
C ALA A 365 14.83 7.95 -5.51
N ALA A 366 14.94 7.21 -6.62
CA ALA A 366 14.95 5.76 -6.62
C ALA A 366 16.17 5.18 -5.87
N GLU A 367 17.38 5.68 -6.15
CA GLU A 367 18.62 5.24 -5.48
C GLU A 367 18.59 5.55 -3.98
N THR A 368 18.10 6.74 -3.60
CA THR A 368 17.96 7.17 -2.20
C THR A 368 16.96 6.29 -1.46
N ALA A 369 15.81 5.98 -2.09
CA ALA A 369 14.80 5.11 -1.50
C ALA A 369 15.32 3.68 -1.25
N ILE A 370 16.08 3.11 -2.18
CA ILE A 370 16.70 1.78 -2.01
C ILE A 370 17.70 1.79 -0.85
N GLY A 371 18.50 2.86 -0.72
CA GLY A 371 19.39 3.04 0.43
C GLY A 371 18.63 3.15 1.75
N MET A 372 17.54 3.91 1.78
CA MET A 372 16.67 4.03 2.95
C MET A 372 15.99 2.71 3.33
N SER A 373 15.51 1.92 2.37
CA SER A 373 14.89 0.62 2.66
C SER A 373 15.89 -0.35 3.27
N LEU A 374 17.16 -0.32 2.86
CA LEU A 374 18.20 -1.13 3.47
C LEU A 374 18.41 -0.75 4.95
N ILE A 375 18.45 0.54 5.28
CA ILE A 375 18.59 1.00 6.67
C ILE A 375 17.38 0.55 7.50
N ILE A 376 16.16 0.75 6.99
CA ILE A 376 14.92 0.32 7.65
C ILE A 376 14.96 -1.19 7.90
N ALA A 377 15.28 -1.97 6.87
CA ALA A 377 15.27 -3.41 6.97
C ALA A 377 16.35 -3.92 7.94
N LEU A 378 17.59 -3.40 7.89
CA LEU A 378 18.63 -3.73 8.87
C LEU A 378 18.21 -3.41 10.31
N THR A 379 17.49 -2.31 10.52
CA THR A 379 16.94 -1.94 11.83
C THR A 379 15.92 -2.99 12.30
N LEU A 380 14.97 -3.36 11.43
CA LEU A 380 13.94 -4.37 11.74
C LEU A 380 14.56 -5.76 11.97
N SER A 381 15.52 -6.17 11.13
CA SER A 381 16.27 -7.41 11.29
C SER A 381 17.03 -7.46 12.61
N THR A 382 17.63 -6.33 13.02
CA THR A 382 18.33 -6.22 14.32
C THR A 382 17.35 -6.40 15.47
N ILE A 383 16.18 -5.76 15.42
CA ILE A 383 15.13 -5.92 16.43
C ILE A 383 14.72 -7.40 16.56
N PHE A 384 14.42 -8.08 15.44
CA PHE A 384 14.08 -9.50 15.46
C PHE A 384 15.21 -10.35 16.05
N MET A 385 16.47 -10.11 15.67
CA MET A 385 17.60 -10.87 16.19
C MET A 385 17.82 -10.65 17.70
N THR A 386 17.72 -9.40 18.17
CA THR A 386 17.90 -9.06 19.58
C THR A 386 16.83 -9.71 20.47
N PHE A 387 15.57 -9.70 20.03
CA PHE A 387 14.46 -10.21 20.83
C PHE A 387 14.08 -11.66 20.51
N ARG A 388 14.85 -12.38 19.70
CA ARG A 388 14.43 -13.66 19.07
C ARG A 388 13.90 -14.70 20.04
N THR A 389 14.53 -14.86 21.21
CA THR A 389 14.19 -15.90 22.19
C THR A 389 12.90 -15.59 22.93
N ASN A 390 12.56 -14.30 23.03
CA ASN A 390 11.40 -13.81 23.77
C ASN A 390 10.24 -13.44 22.82
N TRP A 391 10.51 -13.32 21.52
CA TRP A 391 9.54 -12.83 20.53
C TRP A 391 8.28 -13.70 20.46
N GLY A 392 8.43 -15.03 20.48
CA GLY A 392 7.29 -15.95 20.44
C GLY A 392 6.34 -15.79 21.62
N TYR A 393 6.88 -15.47 22.80
CA TYR A 393 6.10 -15.26 24.04
C TYR A 393 5.24 -14.00 24.02
N LEU A 394 5.45 -13.08 23.07
CA LEU A 394 4.54 -11.95 22.85
C LEU A 394 3.17 -12.39 22.32
N PHE A 395 3.09 -13.59 21.75
CA PHE A 395 1.89 -14.09 21.07
C PHE A 395 1.36 -15.40 21.66
N ASN A 396 2.23 -16.26 22.18
CA ASN A 396 1.85 -17.58 22.68
C ASN A 396 2.75 -18.03 23.84
N ASN A 397 2.14 -18.58 24.90
CA ASN A 397 2.84 -19.06 26.09
C ASN A 397 3.39 -20.50 25.96
N ASP A 398 3.06 -21.22 24.88
CA ASP A 398 3.62 -22.56 24.63
C ASP A 398 5.10 -22.48 24.26
N GLU A 399 5.95 -23.10 25.08
CA GLU A 399 7.40 -23.15 24.91
C GLU A 399 7.81 -23.79 23.57
N ASN A 400 7.06 -24.77 23.06
CA ASN A 400 7.35 -25.39 21.77
C ASN A 400 7.16 -24.40 20.61
N VAL A 401 6.09 -23.59 20.67
CA VAL A 401 5.81 -22.55 19.69
C VAL A 401 6.87 -21.45 19.78
N ALA A 402 7.17 -20.97 21.00
CA ALA A 402 8.16 -19.92 21.21
C ALA A 402 9.57 -20.34 20.77
N SER A 403 9.98 -21.57 21.07
CA SER A 403 11.25 -22.15 20.64
C SER A 403 11.32 -22.29 19.11
N LEU A 404 10.25 -22.76 18.47
CA LEU A 404 10.18 -22.86 17.02
C LEU A 404 10.28 -21.48 16.36
N VAL A 405 9.51 -20.49 16.83
CA VAL A 405 9.60 -19.09 16.38
C VAL A 405 11.03 -18.58 16.51
N ALA A 406 11.65 -18.71 17.69
CA ALA A 406 13.02 -18.26 17.93
C ALA A 406 14.05 -18.90 16.98
N SER A 407 13.79 -20.15 16.57
CA SER A 407 14.66 -20.88 15.64
C SER A 407 14.49 -20.46 14.18
N VAL A 408 13.33 -19.95 13.77
CA VAL A 408 13.03 -19.50 12.39
C VAL A 408 13.30 -18.00 12.24
N LEU A 409 13.20 -17.22 13.32
CA LEU A 409 13.32 -15.75 13.29
C LEU A 409 14.61 -15.22 12.64
N PRO A 410 15.79 -15.86 12.75
CA PRO A 410 16.99 -15.41 12.03
C PRO A 410 16.81 -15.42 10.51
N LEU A 411 16.08 -16.40 9.99
CA LEU A 411 15.74 -16.49 8.57
C LEU A 411 14.73 -15.40 8.19
N VAL A 412 13.76 -15.11 9.05
CA VAL A 412 12.83 -13.98 8.87
C VAL A 412 13.57 -12.64 8.91
N ALA A 413 14.57 -12.49 9.78
CA ALA A 413 15.39 -11.28 9.84
C ALA A 413 16.17 -11.08 8.53
N LEU A 414 16.74 -12.13 7.94
CA LEU A 414 17.37 -12.05 6.62
C LEU A 414 16.34 -11.69 5.53
N PHE A 415 15.18 -12.36 5.56
CA PHE A 415 14.06 -12.14 4.66
C PHE A 415 13.64 -10.66 4.62
N GLN A 416 13.55 -9.97 5.77
CA GLN A 416 13.17 -8.55 5.84
C GLN A 416 14.06 -7.62 5.00
N VAL A 417 15.37 -7.91 4.90
CA VAL A 417 16.31 -7.12 4.10
C VAL A 417 15.91 -7.14 2.63
N VAL A 418 15.57 -8.32 2.14
CA VAL A 418 15.28 -8.55 0.73
C VAL A 418 13.85 -8.15 0.38
N ASP A 419 12.94 -8.34 1.33
CA ASP A 419 11.55 -7.89 1.25
C ASP A 419 11.45 -6.37 1.14
N GLY A 420 12.17 -5.64 2.00
CA GLY A 420 12.19 -4.19 1.97
C GLY A 420 12.77 -3.61 0.66
N ALA A 421 13.82 -4.25 0.13
CA ALA A 421 14.42 -3.84 -1.14
C ALA A 421 13.51 -4.14 -2.34
N THR A 422 12.76 -5.25 -2.30
CA THR A 422 11.75 -5.60 -3.31
C THR A 422 10.62 -4.58 -3.29
N ALA A 423 10.07 -4.24 -2.12
CA ALA A 423 8.98 -3.28 -1.99
C ALA A 423 9.27 -1.91 -2.63
N VAL A 424 10.49 -1.40 -2.45
CA VAL A 424 10.92 -0.14 -3.07
C VAL A 424 11.19 -0.30 -4.56
N SER A 425 11.88 -1.37 -4.97
CA SER A 425 12.19 -1.61 -6.38
C SER A 425 10.93 -1.82 -7.22
N ASP A 426 9.96 -2.56 -6.69
CA ASP A 426 8.63 -2.69 -7.29
C ASP A 426 7.90 -1.36 -7.37
N GLY A 427 8.05 -0.49 -6.35
CA GLY A 427 7.55 0.88 -6.42
C GLY A 427 8.13 1.68 -7.58
N VAL A 428 9.43 1.53 -7.86
CA VAL A 428 10.09 2.16 -9.02
C VAL A 428 9.59 1.55 -10.34
N LEU A 429 9.39 0.24 -10.41
CA LEU A 429 8.80 -0.43 -11.59
C LEU A 429 7.37 0.06 -11.85
N ARG A 430 6.55 0.19 -10.79
CA ARG A 430 5.20 0.77 -10.86
C ARG A 430 5.25 2.20 -11.36
N ALA A 431 6.14 3.05 -10.83
CA ALA A 431 6.27 4.45 -11.26
C ALA A 431 6.60 4.59 -12.76
N ARG A 432 7.32 3.61 -13.33
CA ARG A 432 7.67 3.54 -14.75
C ARG A 432 6.59 2.90 -15.63
N GLY A 433 5.52 2.36 -15.03
CA GLY A 433 4.48 1.61 -15.73
C GLY A 433 4.93 0.21 -16.19
N MET A 434 5.99 -0.35 -15.59
CA MET A 434 6.54 -1.66 -15.93
C MET A 434 5.89 -2.81 -15.14
N LEU A 435 4.57 -2.75 -14.95
CA LEU A 435 3.80 -3.73 -14.16
C LEU A 435 3.95 -5.15 -14.71
N GLY A 436 3.99 -5.32 -16.03
CA GLY A 436 4.12 -6.63 -16.66
C GLY A 436 5.46 -7.29 -16.37
N LEU A 437 6.55 -6.51 -16.31
CA LEU A 437 7.85 -7.04 -15.92
C LEU A 437 7.85 -7.44 -14.44
N GLY A 438 7.28 -6.61 -13.56
CA GLY A 438 7.13 -6.94 -12.14
C GLY A 438 6.34 -8.22 -11.92
N ALA A 439 5.23 -8.40 -12.65
CA ALA A 439 4.45 -9.64 -12.62
C ALA A 439 5.26 -10.88 -13.03
N ILE A 440 6.04 -10.79 -14.12
CA ILE A 440 6.90 -11.90 -14.55
C ILE A 440 7.96 -12.21 -13.48
N ILE A 441 8.59 -11.18 -12.91
CA ILE A 441 9.59 -11.36 -11.85
C ILE A 441 8.97 -12.07 -10.64
N ASN A 442 7.80 -11.61 -10.17
CA ASN A 442 7.15 -12.19 -8.99
C ASN A 442 6.65 -13.61 -9.26
N ILE A 443 5.99 -13.85 -10.40
CA ILE A 443 5.50 -15.20 -10.75
C ILE A 443 6.66 -16.19 -10.85
N CYS A 444 7.74 -15.84 -11.56
CA CYS A 444 8.91 -16.70 -11.67
C CYS A 444 9.58 -16.96 -10.31
N SER A 445 9.76 -15.90 -9.52
CA SER A 445 10.47 -15.99 -8.24
C SER A 445 9.68 -16.80 -7.22
N TYR A 446 8.38 -16.53 -7.04
CA TYR A 446 7.55 -17.25 -6.08
C TYR A 446 7.15 -18.64 -6.57
N TYR A 447 6.61 -18.78 -7.78
CA TYR A 447 5.93 -20.02 -8.19
C TYR A 447 6.84 -21.03 -8.88
N ILE A 448 7.89 -20.56 -9.58
CA ILE A 448 8.83 -21.46 -10.28
C ILE A 448 9.99 -21.85 -9.36
N ILE A 449 10.42 -20.95 -8.47
CA ILE A 449 11.59 -21.17 -7.62
C ILE A 449 11.19 -21.36 -6.15
N GLY A 450 10.68 -20.32 -5.49
CA GLY A 450 10.59 -20.31 -4.02
C GLY A 450 9.58 -21.30 -3.45
N LEU A 451 8.37 -21.39 -4.00
CA LEU A 451 7.35 -22.33 -3.51
C LEU A 451 7.78 -23.80 -3.73
N PRO A 452 8.24 -24.22 -4.93
CA PRO A 452 8.76 -25.58 -5.10
C PRO A 452 9.93 -25.91 -4.17
N VAL A 453 10.90 -24.99 -4.04
CA VAL A 453 12.04 -25.18 -3.13
C VAL A 453 11.58 -25.23 -1.68
N GLY A 454 10.66 -24.35 -1.28
CA GLY A 454 10.13 -24.30 0.08
C GLY A 454 9.39 -25.57 0.48
N VAL A 455 8.54 -26.08 -0.41
CA VAL A 455 7.83 -27.35 -0.22
C VAL A 455 8.81 -28.52 -0.15
N ALA A 456 9.78 -28.59 -1.06
CA ALA A 456 10.80 -29.65 -1.04
C ALA A 456 11.62 -29.62 0.26
N LEU A 457 12.06 -28.44 0.71
CA LEU A 457 12.79 -28.29 1.97
C LEU A 457 11.93 -28.64 3.19
N ALA A 458 10.65 -28.24 3.18
CA ALA A 458 9.75 -28.47 4.30
C ALA A 458 9.39 -29.94 4.49
N PHE A 459 9.04 -30.63 3.40
CA PHE A 459 8.46 -31.98 3.46
C PHE A 459 9.39 -33.11 3.04
N TRP A 460 10.33 -32.87 2.11
CA TRP A 460 11.28 -33.92 1.67
C TRP A 460 12.60 -33.87 2.43
N ALA A 461 13.11 -32.68 2.73
CA ALA A 461 14.31 -32.50 3.55
C ALA A 461 14.02 -32.39 5.06
N ASP A 462 12.74 -32.54 5.45
CA ASP A 462 12.27 -32.53 6.85
C ASP A 462 12.70 -31.28 7.64
N LEU A 463 12.84 -30.13 6.97
CA LEU A 463 13.13 -28.85 7.63
C LEU A 463 11.86 -28.16 8.16
N GLY A 464 10.68 -28.74 7.91
CA GLY A 464 9.38 -28.24 8.34
C GLY A 464 9.20 -26.75 8.03
N LEU A 465 8.83 -25.97 9.06
CA LEU A 465 8.54 -24.54 8.90
C LEU A 465 9.75 -23.73 8.41
N LYS A 466 10.98 -24.12 8.79
CA LYS A 466 12.20 -23.45 8.31
C LYS A 466 12.35 -23.62 6.79
N GLY A 467 11.98 -24.78 6.25
CA GLY A 467 12.00 -25.06 4.82
C GLY A 467 11.09 -24.11 4.04
N LEU A 468 9.86 -23.90 4.51
CA LEU A 468 8.90 -23.00 3.88
C LEU A 468 9.42 -21.54 3.86
N TRP A 469 9.94 -21.05 4.98
CA TRP A 469 10.53 -19.70 5.06
C TRP A 469 11.81 -19.56 4.22
N ALA A 470 12.58 -20.64 4.06
CA ALA A 470 13.76 -20.61 3.21
C ALA A 470 13.37 -20.47 1.73
N GLY A 471 12.32 -21.18 1.30
CA GLY A 471 11.75 -21.02 -0.04
C GLY A 471 11.28 -19.60 -0.32
N LEU A 472 10.56 -18.98 0.64
CA LEU A 472 10.14 -17.58 0.54
C LEU A 472 11.31 -16.60 0.48
N ALA A 473 12.34 -16.80 1.30
CA ALA A 473 13.55 -15.97 1.29
C ALA A 473 14.30 -16.07 -0.06
N ILE A 474 14.37 -17.27 -0.65
CA ILE A 474 14.97 -17.49 -1.96
C ILE A 474 14.16 -16.78 -3.06
N ALA A 475 12.82 -16.91 -3.05
CA ALA A 475 11.96 -16.18 -3.99
C ALA A 475 12.22 -14.67 -3.92
N LEU A 476 12.14 -14.08 -2.74
CA LEU A 476 12.38 -12.65 -2.58
C LEU A 476 13.78 -12.23 -2.98
N PHE A 477 14.79 -13.06 -2.69
CA PHE A 477 16.15 -12.79 -3.14
C PHE A 477 16.26 -12.70 -4.66
N CYS A 478 15.67 -13.65 -5.38
CA CYS A 478 15.60 -13.58 -6.83
C CYS A 478 14.84 -12.33 -7.31
N ALA A 479 13.68 -12.05 -6.72
CA ALA A 479 12.84 -10.90 -7.09
C ALA A 479 13.56 -9.55 -6.86
N ALA A 480 14.17 -9.37 -5.68
CA ALA A 480 14.94 -8.19 -5.34
C ALA A 480 16.15 -8.02 -6.25
N ALA A 481 16.94 -9.07 -6.45
CA ALA A 481 18.15 -9.00 -7.26
C ALA A 481 17.84 -8.57 -8.70
N ILE A 482 16.81 -9.18 -9.31
CA ILE A 482 16.39 -8.84 -10.67
C ILE A 482 15.80 -7.42 -10.71
N SER A 483 14.92 -7.07 -9.78
CA SER A 483 14.27 -5.75 -9.77
C SER A 483 15.27 -4.61 -9.54
N ILE A 484 16.19 -4.76 -8.58
CA ILE A 484 17.27 -3.79 -8.32
C ILE A 484 18.18 -3.68 -9.54
N PHE A 485 18.54 -4.80 -10.19
CA PHE A 485 19.35 -4.78 -11.40
C PHE A 485 18.66 -4.00 -12.52
N VAL A 486 17.36 -4.22 -12.73
CA VAL A 486 16.54 -3.48 -13.70
C VAL A 486 16.52 -1.98 -13.38
N VAL A 487 16.32 -1.62 -12.11
CA VAL A 487 16.35 -0.21 -11.68
C VAL A 487 17.73 0.41 -11.93
N TYR A 488 18.81 -0.27 -11.58
CA TYR A 488 20.18 0.21 -11.77
C TYR A 488 20.54 0.41 -13.25
N LYS A 489 20.09 -0.49 -14.14
CA LYS A 489 20.32 -0.41 -15.59
C LYS A 489 19.37 0.55 -16.31
N THR A 490 18.48 1.22 -15.61
CA THR A 490 17.48 2.10 -16.21
C THR A 490 18.11 3.32 -16.88
N ASN A 491 17.78 3.53 -18.15
CA ASN A 491 18.06 4.78 -18.83
C ASN A 491 16.94 5.79 -18.53
N TRP A 492 17.12 6.60 -17.49
CA TRP A 492 16.13 7.55 -17.00
C TRP A 492 15.71 8.61 -18.02
N ASN A 493 16.59 8.99 -18.95
CA ASN A 493 16.24 9.93 -20.02
C ASN A 493 15.25 9.29 -21.01
N LEU A 494 15.47 8.01 -21.35
CA LEU A 494 14.54 7.26 -22.20
C LEU A 494 13.17 7.10 -21.52
N GLU A 495 13.15 6.85 -20.22
CA GLU A 495 11.89 6.74 -19.47
C GLU A 495 11.10 8.06 -19.48
N VAL A 496 11.77 9.20 -19.33
CA VAL A 496 11.13 10.52 -19.51
C VAL A 496 10.58 10.68 -20.93
N SER A 497 11.32 10.27 -21.97
CA SER A 497 10.83 10.34 -23.35
C SER A 497 9.57 9.49 -23.55
N LYS A 498 9.53 8.25 -23.05
CA LYS A 498 8.34 7.39 -23.11
C LYS A 498 7.12 8.01 -22.42
N VAL A 499 7.33 8.67 -21.27
CA VAL A 499 6.24 9.36 -20.56
C VAL A 499 5.74 10.55 -21.38
N ARG A 500 6.63 11.33 -21.99
CA ARG A 500 6.26 12.43 -22.89
C ARG A 500 5.47 11.97 -24.12
N GLU A 501 5.91 10.89 -24.76
CA GLU A 501 5.23 10.28 -25.92
C GLU A 501 3.81 9.84 -25.53
N ARG A 502 3.66 9.13 -24.41
CA ARG A 502 2.34 8.71 -23.90
C ARG A 502 1.41 9.89 -23.63
N LEU A 503 1.91 10.94 -22.99
CA LEU A 503 1.14 12.15 -22.71
C LEU A 503 0.76 12.91 -23.99
N ALA A 504 1.58 12.82 -25.04
CA ALA A 504 1.29 13.41 -26.36
C ALA A 504 0.21 12.61 -27.12
N GLU A 505 0.27 11.28 -27.12
CA GLU A 505 -0.78 10.42 -27.70
C GLU A 505 -2.15 10.67 -27.05
N GLU A 506 -2.17 10.87 -25.73
CA GLU A 506 -3.39 11.27 -25.00
C GLU A 506 -3.93 12.64 -25.46
N HIS A 507 -3.04 13.55 -25.84
CA HIS A 507 -3.41 14.88 -26.33
C HIS A 507 -4.09 14.80 -27.71
N GLU A 508 -3.50 14.06 -28.63
CA GLU A 508 -4.03 13.88 -29.98
C GLU A 508 -5.38 13.14 -29.97
N GLY A 509 -5.49 12.08 -29.16
CA GLY A 509 -6.75 11.34 -28.99
C GLY A 509 -7.88 12.16 -28.34
N ALA A 510 -7.55 13.21 -27.59
CA ALA A 510 -8.52 14.15 -27.03
C ALA A 510 -8.92 15.26 -28.02
N ALA A 511 -8.03 15.66 -28.93
CA ALA A 511 -8.28 16.71 -29.93
C ALA A 511 -9.11 16.24 -31.14
N GLN A 512 -9.18 14.93 -31.39
CA GLN A 512 -9.98 14.32 -32.45
C GLN A 512 -11.47 14.10 -32.06
N VAL A 513 -11.91 14.67 -30.93
CA VAL A 513 -13.24 14.49 -30.31
C VAL A 513 -13.85 15.85 -30.06
#